data_AF-A0A0S6U454-F1
#
_entry.id   AF-A0A0S6U454-F1
#
_cell.length_a   1.000
_cell.length_b   1.000
_cell.length_c   1.000
_cell.angle_alpha   90.00
_cell.angle_beta   90.00
_cell.angle_gamma   90.00
#
_symmetry.space_group_name_H-M   'P 1'
#
loop_
_entity.id
_entity.type
_entity.pdbx_description
1 polymer ?
#
loop_
_entity_poly.entity_id
_entity_poly.type
_entity_poly.pdbx_seq_one_letter_code
_entity_poly.pdbx_strand_id
1 'polypeptide(L)' 'MVKEIEREGITVVQMCNLIPVAKTVGSNRIVPTISIPYPLGNPKDTKGQQWKLRYHRVGVAIDSLATDIKEQYIFDIKI' A
#
# COMPACT_ATOMS: atom_id res chain seq x y z
N MET A 1 7.01 -9.26 -9.20
CA MET A 1 6.19 -8.45 -10.11
C MET A 1 6.46 -6.96 -9.96
N VAL A 2 6.16 -6.33 -8.81
CA VAL A 2 6.31 -4.86 -8.65
C VAL A 2 7.73 -4.34 -8.92
N LYS A 3 8.76 -5.05 -8.45
CA LYS A 3 10.18 -4.75 -8.75
C LYS A 3 10.44 -4.66 -10.26
N GLU A 4 9.84 -5.56 -11.03
CA GLU A 4 10.04 -5.63 -12.47
C GLU A 4 9.27 -4.53 -13.20
N ILE A 5 8.08 -4.16 -12.72
CA ILE A 5 7.32 -3.02 -13.25
C ILE A 5 8.12 -1.72 -13.07
N GLU A 6 8.68 -1.50 -11.89
CA GLU A 6 9.52 -0.33 -11.61
C GLU A 6 10.82 -0.32 -12.41
N ARG A 7 11.41 -1.48 -12.71
CA ARG A 7 12.61 -1.58 -13.56
C ARG A 7 12.36 -1.09 -14.98
N GLU A 8 11.14 -1.26 -15.49
CA GLU A 8 10.73 -0.73 -16.81
C GLU A 8 10.36 0.77 -16.76
N GLY A 9 10.63 1.45 -15.65
CA GLY A 9 10.38 2.89 -15.49
C GLY A 9 8.93 3.23 -15.12
N ILE A 10 8.10 2.24 -14.78
CA ILE A 10 6.71 2.47 -14.35
C ILE A 10 6.66 2.44 -12.82
N THR A 11 6.42 3.60 -12.21
CA THR A 11 6.26 3.68 -10.76
C THR A 11 5.06 2.85 -10.30
N VAL A 12 5.27 1.98 -9.32
CA VAL A 12 4.21 1.12 -8.77
C VAL A 12 4.28 1.08 -7.25
N VAL A 13 3.12 0.93 -6.60
CA VAL A 13 3.02 0.74 -5.16
C VAL A 13 2.43 -0.64 -4.86
N GLN A 14 3.01 -1.35 -3.89
CA GLN A 14 2.46 -2.59 -3.38
C GLN A 14 1.63 -2.33 -2.13
N MET A 15 0.32 -2.49 -2.25
CA MET A 15 -0.58 -2.52 -1.09
C MET A 15 -0.65 -3.95 -0.56
N CYS A 16 -0.16 -4.20 0.65
CA CYS A 16 -0.19 -5.55 1.24
C CYS A 16 -0.13 -5.57 2.77
N ASN A 17 -0.54 -6.70 3.36
CA ASN A 17 -0.47 -6.93 4.80
C ASN A 17 0.83 -7.64 5.22
N LEU A 18 1.35 -8.53 4.37
CA LEU A 18 2.62 -9.26 4.60
C LEU A 18 3.83 -8.39 4.24
N ILE A 19 4.07 -7.34 5.03
CA ILE A 19 5.15 -6.36 4.82
C ILE A 19 6.54 -7.03 4.73
N PRO A 20 6.93 -7.99 5.58
CA PRO A 20 8.24 -8.63 5.48
C PRO A 20 8.44 -9.32 4.12
N VAL A 21 7.40 -10.00 3.60
CA VAL A 21 7.46 -10.65 2.29
C VAL A 21 7.64 -9.61 1.18
N ALA A 22 6.88 -8.51 1.22
CA ALA A 22 7.02 -7.42 0.25
C ALA A 22 8.42 -6.81 0.23
N LYS A 23 9.04 -6.64 1.40
CA LYS A 23 10.44 -6.20 1.51
C LYS A 23 11.40 -7.20 0.88
N THR A 24 11.31 -8.48 1.26
CA THR A 24 12.20 -9.54 0.76
C THR A 24 12.16 -9.69 -0.76
N VAL A 25 10.99 -9.53 -1.38
CA VAL A 25 10.85 -9.64 -2.85
C VAL A 25 11.20 -8.36 -3.60
N GLY A 26 11.67 -7.31 -2.91
CA GLY A 26 12.20 -6.09 -3.51
C GLY A 26 11.14 -5.05 -3.88
N SER A 27 10.04 -4.96 -3.14
CA SER A 27 9.05 -3.89 -3.31
C SER A 27 9.58 -2.58 -2.76
N ASN A 28 9.65 -1.52 -3.57
CA ASN A 28 10.23 -0.24 -3.13
C ASN A 28 9.22 0.66 -2.44
N ARG A 29 7.97 0.71 -2.91
CA ARG A 29 6.88 1.49 -2.29
C ARG A 29 5.85 0.54 -1.69
N ILE A 30 5.74 0.52 -0.36
CA ILE A 30 4.86 -0.41 0.36
C ILE A 30 3.82 0.37 1.15
N VAL A 31 2.55 0.06 0.93
CA VAL A 31 1.43 0.63 1.70
C VAL A 31 0.76 -0.48 2.52
N PRO A 32 0.82 -0.41 3.86
CA PRO A 32 0.21 -1.40 4.74
C PRO A 32 -1.32 -1.53 4.58
N THR A 33 -1.80 -2.76 4.39
CA THR A 33 -3.23 -3.10 4.41
C THR A 33 -3.65 -3.75 5.74
N ILE A 34 -4.95 -3.76 6.04
CA ILE A 34 -5.48 -4.22 7.34
C ILE A 34 -5.29 -5.71 7.54
N SER A 35 -5.71 -6.48 6.55
CA SER A 35 -5.81 -7.93 6.63
C SER A 35 -5.61 -8.56 5.26
N ILE A 36 -5.50 -9.88 5.23
CA ILE A 36 -5.45 -10.66 3.99
C ILE A 36 -6.83 -10.73 3.31
N PRO A 37 -7.93 -11.15 3.97
CA PRO A 37 -9.24 -11.27 3.30
C PRO A 37 -9.89 -9.92 2.98
N TYR A 38 -9.58 -8.87 3.75
CA TYR A 38 -10.14 -7.53 3.57
C TYR A 38 -9.01 -6.49 3.67
N PRO A 39 -8.17 -6.34 2.63
CA PRO A 39 -7.01 -5.46 2.69
C PRO A 39 -7.38 -4.00 2.94
N LEU A 40 -8.47 -3.56 2.31
CA LEU A 40 -8.95 -2.17 2.38
C LEU A 40 -10.29 -2.08 3.10
N GLY A 41 -10.66 -3.04 3.95
CA GLY A 41 -11.97 -3.02 4.57
C GLY A 41 -12.03 -3.83 5.86
N ASN A 42 -13.13 -3.64 6.58
CA ASN A 42 -13.48 -4.46 7.72
C ASN A 42 -14.99 -4.70 7.66
N PRO A 43 -15.46 -5.96 7.49
CA PRO A 43 -16.88 -6.27 7.41
C PRO A 43 -17.69 -5.89 8.64
N LYS A 44 -17.04 -5.74 9.80
CA LYS A 44 -17.70 -5.35 11.06
C LYS A 44 -17.97 -3.85 11.15
N ASP A 45 -17.36 -3.05 10.28
CA ASP A 45 -17.50 -1.59 10.31
C ASP A 45 -18.70 -1.12 9.48
N THR A 46 -19.26 0.03 9.86
CA THR A 46 -20.31 0.69 9.10
C THR A 46 -19.82 1.09 7.70
N LYS A 47 -20.76 1.30 6.76
CA LYS A 47 -20.42 1.75 5.39
C LYS A 47 -19.55 3.01 5.38
N GLY A 48 -19.82 3.97 6.27
CA GLY A 48 -19.07 5.22 6.38
C GLY A 48 -17.63 5.01 6.87
N GLN A 49 -17.44 4.17 7.90
CA GLN A 49 -16.11 3.81 8.40
C GLN A 49 -15.30 3.07 7.32
N GLN A 50 -15.90 2.09 6.65
CA GLN A 50 -15.25 1.38 5.55
C GLN A 50 -14.87 2.32 4.40
N TRP A 51 -15.70 3.31 4.07
CA TRP A 51 -15.38 4.31 3.06
C TRP A 51 -14.19 5.16 3.46
N LYS A 52 -14.17 5.74 4.68
CA LYS A 52 -13.04 6.55 5.17
C LYS A 52 -11.74 5.76 5.15
N LEU A 53 -11.84 4.51 5.59
CA LEU A 53 -10.73 3.58 5.65
C LEU A 53 -10.12 3.27 4.27
N ARG A 54 -10.98 3.03 3.27
CA ARG A 54 -10.55 2.85 1.87
C ARG A 54 -9.95 4.12 1.31
N TYR A 55 -10.67 5.23 1.48
CA TYR A 55 -10.30 6.53 0.94
C TYR A 55 -8.91 6.95 1.42
N HIS A 56 -8.65 6.84 2.72
CA HIS A 56 -7.34 7.17 3.29
C HIS A 56 -6.22 6.29 2.73
N ARG A 57 -6.37 4.96 2.77
CA ARG A 57 -5.30 4.04 2.30
C ARG A 57 -5.01 4.16 0.81
N VAL A 58 -6.05 4.30 -0.01
CA VAL A 58 -5.89 4.49 -1.46
C VAL A 58 -5.28 5.87 -1.74
N GLY A 59 -5.64 6.90 -0.99
CA GLY A 59 -5.00 8.22 -1.04
C GLY A 59 -3.50 8.13 -0.78
N VAL A 60 -3.09 7.49 0.32
CA VAL A 60 -1.65 7.26 0.62
C VAL A 60 -0.96 6.48 -0.50
N ALA A 61 -1.63 5.49 -1.10
CA ALA A 61 -1.08 4.76 -2.25
C ALA A 61 -0.89 5.65 -3.48
N ILE A 62 -1.83 6.53 -3.79
CA ILE A 62 -1.70 7.48 -4.90
C ILE A 62 -0.57 8.48 -4.61
N ASP A 63 -0.54 9.07 -3.42
CA ASP A 63 0.50 10.03 -3.02
C ASP A 63 1.91 9.40 -3.03
N SER A 64 2.01 8.12 -2.70
CA SER A 64 3.27 7.38 -2.73
C SER A 64 3.87 7.25 -4.13
N LEU A 65 3.04 7.25 -5.19
CA LEU A 65 3.51 7.19 -6.57
C LEU A 65 4.31 8.45 -6.95
N ALA A 66 3.94 9.60 -6.38
CA ALA A 66 4.63 10.87 -6.61
C ALA A 66 5.78 11.15 -5.62
N THR A 67 5.94 10.30 -4.59
CA THR A 67 6.96 10.49 -3.56
C THR A 67 8.32 10.00 -4.06
N ASP A 68 9.34 10.86 -4.00
CA ASP A 68 10.73 10.47 -4.25
C ASP A 68 11.24 9.62 -3.09
N ILE A 69 11.76 8.43 -3.42
CA ILE A 69 12.33 7.48 -2.45
C ILE A 69 13.69 7.02 -2.96
N LYS A 70 14.65 6.86 -2.03
CA LYS A 70 16.01 6.36 -2.35
C LYS A 70 16.23 4.92 -1.90
N GLU A 71 15.36 4.41 -1.05
CA GLU A 71 15.39 3.06 -0.50
C GLU A 71 13.97 2.51 -0.36
N GLN A 72 13.83 1.22 -0.03
CA GLN A 72 12.51 0.62 0.20
C GLN A 72 11.80 1.33 1.36
N TYR A 73 10.64 1.91 1.09
CA TYR A 73 9.90 2.72 2.03
C TYR A 73 8.52 2.11 2.33
N ILE A 74 8.18 2.05 3.62
CA ILE A 74 6.83 1.69 4.08
C ILE A 74 6.12 2.98 4.44
N PHE A 75 5.02 3.28 3.76
CA PHE A 75 4.24 4.47 3.99
C PHE A 75 3.33 4.35 5.21
N ASP A 76 3.24 5.42 5.99
CA ASP A 76 2.42 5.46 7.18
C ASP A 76 0.93 5.54 6.87
N ILE A 77 0.14 4.76 7.60
CA ILE A 77 -1.32 4.78 7.55
C ILE A 77 -1.84 5.46 8.82
N LYS A 78 -2.34 6.69 8.67
CA LYS A 78 -2.99 7.48 9.73
C LYS A 78 -4.51 7.26 9.67
N ILE A 79 -5.04 6.37 10.51
CA ILE A 79 -6.48 6.07 10.59
C ILE A 79 -6.92 6.15 12.04
#